data_AF-A0A1A0TKS8-F1
#
_entry.id   AF-A0A1A0TKS8-F1
#
_cell.length_a   1.000
_cell.length_b   1.000
_cell.length_c   1.000
_cell.angle_alpha   90.00
_cell.angle_beta   90.00
_cell.angle_gamma   90.00
#
_symmetry.space_group_name_H-M   'P 1'
#
loop_
_entity.id
_entity.type
_entity.pdbx_description
1 polymer ?
#
loop_
_entity_poly.entity_id
_entity_poly.type
_entity_poly.pdbx_seq_one_letter_code
_entity_poly.pdbx_strand_id
1 'polypeptide(L)'
;MGIEFESIVDHPLDEVFAWHTRPGAMPRLVPPWQPMTVVAETPSLADGQAVLGLPAGMRWIAQHDPAAYDPPYRFADALSARGLRTWPPRVIGYWRHTHSFAEAGPGRTRVHDRVDTTVPGAALRPTFVYRHRQLADDLAAHRDAAQAGCGPLVVAVTGASGLVGSALTAMLTSGGHRVIRLVRGTPRGPDERRWDPARPAPDLLLGVDAVVHLAGASIAGRFTAAHRSAIRDSRIEPTRRLAELAAVGGGPRVFVSASAVGYYGYDCGDTVLTEDSPRGTGFLADVVADWEAATAPAAAGGLRVVAVRTGIVQSSAGGTLRLFRPLFAAGLGGRLGSGRQWLSWIGLDDLLDVYYRALWDGNLAGPVNAVAPEPVRNADYTRALAGVLHRPALLPVPSLGPRVLLGAQGARELAEADQRVLPATLAAAGHRFRHPTVEGALAHQLGHGAAAA
;
A
#
# COMPACT_ATOMS: atom_id res chain seq x y z
N MET A 1 -31.30 -4.64 -13.20
CA MET A 1 -30.49 -4.71 -11.95
C MET A 1 -29.02 -4.67 -12.36
N GLY A 2 -28.15 -4.11 -11.53
CA GLY A 2 -26.78 -3.75 -11.92
C GLY A 2 -26.41 -2.31 -11.53
N ILE A 3 -25.31 -1.81 -12.09
CA ILE A 3 -24.84 -0.43 -11.89
C ILE A 3 -24.23 0.11 -13.19
N GLU A 4 -24.42 1.41 -13.42
CA GLU A 4 -23.57 2.22 -14.29
C GLU A 4 -22.86 3.26 -13.43
N PHE A 5 -21.58 3.47 -13.69
CA PHE A 5 -20.75 4.44 -12.98
C PHE A 5 -19.77 5.07 -13.96
N GLU A 6 -19.61 6.39 -13.91
CA GLU A 6 -18.66 7.10 -14.75
C GLU A 6 -17.86 8.13 -13.95
N SER A 7 -16.65 8.43 -14.45
CA SER A 7 -15.85 9.56 -14.02
C SER A 7 -15.01 10.08 -15.18
N ILE A 8 -14.49 11.29 -15.04
CA ILE A 8 -13.46 11.84 -15.92
C ILE A 8 -12.10 11.67 -15.24
N VAL A 9 -11.12 11.21 -16.00
CA VAL A 9 -9.73 11.09 -15.57
C VAL A 9 -8.88 12.04 -16.41
N ASP A 10 -8.02 12.83 -15.78
CA ASP A 10 -7.13 13.80 -16.44
C ASP A 10 -5.89 13.15 -17.08
N HIS A 11 -6.14 12.15 -17.95
CA HIS A 11 -5.13 11.45 -18.76
C HIS A 11 -5.66 11.14 -20.17
N PRO A 12 -4.77 11.06 -21.19
CA PRO A 12 -5.10 10.63 -22.54
C PRO A 12 -5.75 9.24 -22.60
N LEU A 13 -6.61 9.04 -23.59
CA LEU A 13 -7.42 7.83 -23.73
C LEU A 13 -6.58 6.56 -23.91
N ASP A 14 -5.53 6.64 -24.73
CA ASP A 14 -4.58 5.57 -24.96
C ASP A 14 -3.79 5.21 -23.70
N GLU A 15 -3.38 6.20 -22.89
CA GLU A 15 -2.71 5.95 -21.61
C GLU A 15 -3.62 5.30 -20.58
N VAL A 16 -4.87 5.78 -20.45
CA VAL A 16 -5.86 5.18 -19.54
C VAL A 16 -6.15 3.74 -19.93
N PHE A 17 -6.36 3.46 -21.22
CA PHE A 17 -6.58 2.10 -21.69
C PHE A 17 -5.33 1.22 -21.49
N ALA A 18 -4.16 1.72 -21.85
CA ALA A 18 -2.89 0.99 -21.70
C ALA A 18 -2.61 0.64 -20.22
N TRP A 19 -2.96 1.50 -19.27
CA TRP A 19 -2.83 1.19 -17.84
C TRP A 19 -3.58 -0.09 -17.46
N HIS A 20 -4.80 -0.31 -17.98
CA HIS A 20 -5.58 -1.52 -17.71
C HIS A 20 -4.96 -2.79 -18.30
N THR A 21 -4.12 -2.66 -19.34
CA THR A 21 -3.44 -3.79 -19.99
C THR A 21 -2.19 -4.25 -19.24
N ARG A 22 -1.67 -3.44 -18.30
CA ARG A 22 -0.39 -3.69 -17.64
C ARG A 22 -0.57 -4.56 -16.39
N PRO A 23 0.42 -5.40 -16.05
CA PRO A 23 0.43 -6.15 -14.80
C PRO A 23 0.30 -5.21 -13.60
N GLY A 24 -0.42 -5.63 -12.56
CA GLY A 24 -0.67 -4.84 -11.36
C GLY A 24 -1.94 -4.01 -11.43
N ALA A 25 -2.49 -3.70 -12.61
CA ALA A 25 -3.72 -2.91 -12.73
C ALA A 25 -4.88 -3.55 -11.95
N MET A 26 -5.07 -4.87 -12.09
CA MET A 26 -6.15 -5.56 -11.39
C MET A 26 -5.97 -5.58 -9.86
N PRO A 27 -4.80 -5.94 -9.28
CA PRO A 27 -4.55 -5.79 -7.85
C PRO A 27 -4.80 -4.39 -7.30
N ARG A 28 -4.54 -3.33 -8.08
CA ARG A 28 -4.86 -1.96 -7.67
C ARG A 28 -6.37 -1.70 -7.63
N LEU A 29 -7.14 -2.26 -8.57
CA LEU A 29 -8.59 -2.05 -8.66
C LEU A 29 -9.46 -3.00 -7.80
N VAL A 30 -8.87 -3.95 -7.06
CA VAL A 30 -9.65 -4.81 -6.14
C VAL A 30 -9.81 -4.11 -4.79
N PRO A 31 -11.05 -3.79 -4.35
CA PRO A 31 -11.24 -3.08 -3.10
C PRO A 31 -10.76 -3.88 -1.89
N PRO A 32 -9.96 -3.28 -1.00
CA PRO A 32 -9.26 -4.02 0.05
C PRO A 32 -10.18 -4.52 1.16
N TRP A 33 -11.40 -3.98 1.28
CA TRP A 33 -12.38 -4.41 2.29
C TRP A 33 -13.15 -5.66 1.87
N GLN A 34 -13.11 -6.04 0.59
CA GLN A 34 -13.75 -7.23 0.07
C GLN A 34 -12.91 -8.47 0.38
N PRO A 35 -13.52 -9.62 0.64
CA PRO A 35 -12.80 -10.86 0.93
C PRO A 35 -12.28 -11.51 -0.37
N MET A 36 -11.65 -10.73 -1.24
CA MET A 36 -11.18 -11.14 -2.56
C MET A 36 -9.66 -10.97 -2.64
N THR A 37 -8.99 -11.90 -3.31
CA THR A 37 -7.55 -11.85 -3.54
C THR A 37 -7.25 -12.11 -5.00
N VAL A 38 -6.30 -11.39 -5.60
CA VAL A 38 -5.88 -11.68 -6.97
C VAL A 38 -5.02 -12.94 -6.97
N VAL A 39 -5.53 -14.02 -7.59
CA VAL A 39 -4.82 -15.30 -7.75
C VAL A 39 -4.04 -15.31 -9.05
N ALA A 40 -4.66 -14.78 -10.12
CA ALA A 40 -4.03 -14.60 -11.41
C ALA A 40 -4.65 -13.38 -12.11
N GLU A 41 -3.81 -12.52 -12.66
CA GLU A 41 -4.23 -11.45 -13.57
C GLU A 41 -4.44 -12.01 -14.98
N THR A 42 -5.23 -11.31 -15.79
CA THR A 42 -5.40 -11.70 -17.19
C THR A 42 -4.15 -11.38 -17.99
N PRO A 43 -3.65 -12.29 -18.85
CA PRO A 43 -2.57 -11.98 -19.77
C PRO A 43 -3.03 -11.11 -20.96
N SER A 44 -4.34 -10.99 -21.17
CA SER A 44 -4.95 -10.29 -22.31
C SER A 44 -6.35 -9.79 -21.93
N LEU A 45 -6.63 -8.51 -22.17
CA LEU A 45 -7.99 -7.97 -22.03
C LEU A 45 -8.92 -8.37 -23.20
N ALA A 46 -8.37 -8.95 -24.27
CA ALA A 46 -9.16 -9.39 -25.42
C ALA A 46 -9.91 -10.70 -25.13
N ASP A 47 -9.20 -11.68 -24.60
CA ASP A 47 -9.66 -13.07 -24.55
C ASP A 47 -9.14 -13.84 -23.32
N GLY A 48 -8.33 -13.20 -22.49
CA GLY A 48 -7.71 -13.80 -21.33
C GLY A 48 -8.65 -14.00 -20.15
N GLN A 49 -8.11 -14.62 -19.11
CA GLN A 49 -8.85 -14.93 -17.89
C GLN A 49 -8.15 -14.37 -16.67
N ALA A 50 -8.91 -13.69 -15.82
CA ALA A 50 -8.48 -13.31 -14.48
C ALA A 50 -9.17 -14.16 -13.42
N VAL A 51 -8.47 -14.43 -12.32
CA VAL A 51 -8.95 -15.31 -11.24
C VAL A 51 -8.84 -14.58 -9.90
N LEU A 52 -9.97 -14.38 -9.24
CA LEU A 52 -10.01 -13.90 -7.86
C LEU A 52 -10.27 -15.07 -6.90
N GLY A 53 -9.48 -15.19 -5.85
CA GLY A 53 -9.69 -16.11 -4.74
C GLY A 53 -10.71 -15.55 -3.76
N LEU A 54 -11.59 -16.42 -3.28
CA LEU A 54 -12.63 -16.16 -2.28
C LEU A 54 -12.36 -17.02 -1.02
N PRO A 55 -13.05 -16.77 0.11
CA PRO A 55 -12.94 -17.59 1.31
C PRO A 55 -13.18 -19.08 1.03
N ALA A 56 -12.68 -19.95 1.90
CA ALA A 56 -12.80 -21.41 1.78
C ALA A 56 -12.24 -22.01 0.47
N GLY A 57 -11.29 -21.32 -0.19
CA GLY A 57 -10.64 -21.81 -1.41
C GLY A 57 -11.50 -21.73 -2.68
N MET A 58 -12.61 -20.98 -2.60
CA MET A 58 -13.50 -20.73 -3.73
C MET A 58 -12.86 -19.75 -4.72
N ARG A 59 -13.34 -19.72 -5.97
CA ARG A 59 -12.76 -18.87 -7.03
C ARG A 59 -13.83 -18.15 -7.83
N TRP A 60 -13.54 -16.90 -8.16
CA TRP A 60 -14.24 -16.09 -9.14
C TRP A 60 -13.51 -16.11 -10.48
N ILE A 61 -14.24 -16.67 -11.45
CA ILE A 61 -13.98 -16.87 -12.87
C ILE A 61 -14.11 -15.66 -13.82
N ALA A 62 -13.24 -14.65 -13.91
CA ALA A 62 -13.49 -13.54 -14.85
C ALA A 62 -12.91 -13.84 -16.24
N GLN A 63 -13.77 -14.09 -17.23
CA GLN A 63 -13.40 -14.39 -18.62
C GLN A 63 -13.63 -13.16 -19.50
N HIS A 64 -12.60 -12.68 -20.19
CA HIS A 64 -12.73 -11.58 -21.15
C HIS A 64 -13.42 -12.05 -22.43
N ASP A 65 -14.21 -11.14 -23.01
CA ASP A 65 -15.04 -11.36 -24.19
C ASP A 65 -14.40 -10.72 -25.44
N PRO A 66 -13.88 -11.53 -26.39
CA PRO A 66 -13.26 -11.03 -27.62
C PRO A 66 -14.18 -10.19 -28.48
N ALA A 67 -15.49 -10.45 -28.45
CA ALA A 67 -16.46 -9.69 -29.23
C ALA A 67 -16.70 -8.28 -28.67
N ALA A 68 -16.36 -8.06 -27.40
CA ALA A 68 -16.47 -6.77 -26.73
C ALA A 68 -15.15 -5.99 -26.71
N TYR A 69 -14.04 -6.60 -27.15
CA TYR A 69 -12.71 -5.98 -27.18
C TYR A 69 -12.56 -5.06 -28.40
N ASP A 70 -12.42 -3.77 -28.14
CA ASP A 70 -12.30 -2.72 -29.16
C ASP A 70 -11.31 -1.67 -28.64
N PRO A 71 -10.00 -1.95 -28.66
CA PRO A 71 -9.01 -1.04 -28.10
C PRO A 71 -8.86 0.22 -28.96
N PRO A 72 -8.67 1.41 -28.36
CA PRO A 72 -8.58 1.69 -26.92
C PRO A 72 -9.93 2.01 -26.24
N TYR A 73 -11.06 1.70 -26.86
CA TYR A 73 -12.39 2.16 -26.44
C TYR A 73 -13.14 1.23 -25.48
N ARG A 74 -12.90 -0.09 -25.53
CA ARG A 74 -13.72 -1.03 -24.75
C ARG A 74 -13.05 -2.38 -24.50
N PHE A 75 -13.34 -2.96 -23.34
CA PHE A 75 -13.23 -4.40 -23.08
C PHE A 75 -14.33 -4.84 -22.13
N ALA A 76 -14.63 -6.13 -22.07
CA ALA A 76 -15.61 -6.66 -21.12
C ALA A 76 -15.18 -8.01 -20.57
N ASP A 77 -15.59 -8.27 -19.33
CA ASP A 77 -15.44 -9.56 -18.67
C ASP A 77 -16.79 -10.10 -18.20
N ALA A 78 -16.92 -11.42 -18.22
CA ALA A 78 -18.10 -12.11 -17.73
C ALA A 78 -17.69 -13.22 -16.76
N LEU A 79 -18.57 -13.49 -15.80
CA LEU A 79 -18.38 -14.59 -14.89
C LEU A 79 -18.49 -15.92 -15.64
N SER A 80 -17.39 -16.67 -15.66
CA SER A 80 -17.32 -18.04 -16.15
C SER A 80 -17.91 -19.01 -15.12
N ALA A 81 -18.88 -19.81 -15.57
CA ALA A 81 -19.48 -20.90 -14.79
C ALA A 81 -18.66 -22.21 -14.84
N ARG A 82 -17.44 -22.19 -15.40
CA ARG A 82 -16.59 -23.39 -15.56
C ARG A 82 -15.84 -23.72 -14.26
N GLY A 83 -16.07 -24.94 -13.74
CA GLY A 83 -15.31 -25.53 -12.63
C GLY A 83 -16.07 -25.63 -11.30
N LEU A 84 -15.88 -26.74 -10.57
CA LEU A 84 -16.63 -27.09 -9.34
C LEU A 84 -16.45 -26.06 -8.19
N ARG A 85 -15.39 -25.25 -8.22
CA ARG A 85 -15.07 -24.22 -7.20
C ARG A 85 -15.70 -22.83 -7.48
N THR A 86 -16.52 -22.71 -8.54
CA THR A 86 -17.25 -21.48 -8.91
C THR A 86 -18.70 -21.47 -8.40
N TRP A 87 -19.00 -22.25 -7.36
CA TRP A 87 -20.36 -22.41 -6.85
C TRP A 87 -20.99 -21.14 -6.24
N PRO A 88 -20.31 -20.29 -5.43
CA PRO A 88 -20.93 -19.04 -4.94
C PRO A 88 -21.29 -18.03 -6.04
N PRO A 89 -20.45 -17.82 -7.07
CA PRO A 89 -20.84 -16.98 -8.20
C PRO A 89 -22.10 -17.46 -8.96
N ARG A 90 -22.46 -18.75 -8.89
CA ARG A 90 -23.73 -19.25 -9.45
C ARG A 90 -24.97 -18.70 -8.72
N VAL A 91 -24.83 -18.27 -7.47
CA VAL A 91 -25.91 -17.64 -6.67
C VAL A 91 -26.22 -16.22 -7.16
N ILE A 92 -25.23 -15.53 -7.75
CA ILE A 92 -25.40 -14.21 -8.38
C ILE A 92 -26.15 -14.31 -9.71
N GLY A 93 -26.35 -15.53 -10.24
CA GLY A 93 -27.05 -15.78 -11.50
C GLY A 93 -26.18 -15.46 -12.71
N TYR A 94 -25.91 -14.18 -12.96
CA TYR A 94 -25.04 -13.71 -14.05
C TYR A 94 -24.26 -12.46 -13.64
N TRP A 95 -23.13 -12.25 -14.29
CA TRP A 95 -22.29 -11.07 -14.16
C TRP A 95 -21.60 -10.80 -15.49
N ARG A 96 -21.78 -9.58 -16.02
CA ARG A 96 -21.01 -9.04 -17.13
C ARG A 96 -20.61 -7.62 -16.75
N HIS A 97 -19.32 -7.32 -16.80
CA HIS A 97 -18.76 -6.01 -16.55
C HIS A 97 -18.14 -5.49 -17.86
N THR A 98 -18.67 -4.39 -18.38
CA THR A 98 -18.17 -3.70 -19.58
C THR A 98 -17.48 -2.41 -19.15
N HIS A 99 -16.23 -2.23 -19.56
CA HIS A 99 -15.41 -1.05 -19.32
C HIS A 99 -15.32 -0.29 -20.65
N SER A 100 -15.76 0.97 -20.68
CA SER A 100 -15.77 1.82 -21.88
C SER A 100 -15.00 3.12 -21.64
N PHE A 101 -14.29 3.57 -22.66
CA PHE A 101 -13.41 4.73 -22.64
C PHE A 101 -13.76 5.64 -23.81
N ALA A 102 -13.89 6.94 -23.54
CA ALA A 102 -14.16 7.95 -24.56
C ALA A 102 -13.42 9.24 -24.23
N GLU A 103 -13.10 10.04 -25.24
CA GLU A 103 -12.48 11.35 -25.01
C GLU A 103 -13.45 12.28 -24.28
N ALA A 104 -12.96 12.99 -23.27
CA ALA A 104 -13.70 13.99 -22.48
C ALA A 104 -13.15 15.42 -22.67
N GLY A 105 -12.44 15.64 -23.77
CA GLY A 105 -11.69 16.85 -24.08
C GLY A 105 -10.17 16.62 -24.05
N PRO A 106 -9.36 17.67 -24.32
CA PRO A 106 -7.91 17.54 -24.47
C PRO A 106 -7.25 16.90 -23.25
N GLY A 107 -6.57 15.76 -23.45
CA GLY A 107 -5.85 15.05 -22.39
C GLY A 107 -6.73 14.44 -21.29
N ARG A 108 -8.04 14.27 -21.53
CA ARG A 108 -8.99 13.73 -20.54
C ARG A 108 -9.79 12.58 -21.11
N THR A 109 -10.06 11.58 -20.28
CA THR A 109 -10.80 10.37 -20.65
C THR A 109 -12.00 10.20 -19.75
N ARG A 110 -13.18 10.01 -20.34
CA ARG A 110 -14.35 9.48 -19.65
C ARG A 110 -14.18 7.96 -19.51
N VAL A 111 -14.16 7.49 -18.28
CA VAL A 111 -14.18 6.07 -17.93
C VAL A 111 -15.59 5.73 -17.50
N HIS A 112 -16.22 4.77 -18.16
CA HIS A 112 -17.58 4.32 -17.88
C HIS A 112 -17.62 2.81 -17.67
N ASP A 113 -18.08 2.40 -16.49
CA ASP A 113 -18.27 1.03 -16.09
C ASP A 113 -19.76 0.69 -16.04
N ARG A 114 -20.14 -0.37 -16.77
CA ARG A 114 -21.48 -0.97 -16.70
C ARG A 114 -21.38 -2.41 -16.22
N VAL A 115 -22.10 -2.74 -15.15
CA VAL A 115 -22.24 -4.11 -14.67
C VAL A 115 -23.68 -4.58 -14.77
N ASP A 116 -23.90 -5.59 -15.61
CA ASP A 116 -25.14 -6.33 -15.72
C ASP A 116 -25.11 -7.52 -14.76
N THR A 117 -25.94 -7.48 -13.72
CA THR A 117 -25.99 -8.52 -12.67
C THR A 117 -27.30 -8.46 -11.86
N THR A 118 -27.52 -9.45 -11.00
CA THR A 118 -28.64 -9.47 -10.03
C THR A 118 -28.37 -8.62 -8.78
N VAL A 119 -27.11 -8.27 -8.52
CA VAL A 119 -26.74 -7.45 -7.36
C VAL A 119 -27.27 -6.01 -7.53
N PRO A 120 -27.95 -5.43 -6.52
CA PRO A 120 -28.40 -4.05 -6.58
C PRO A 120 -27.24 -3.06 -6.71
N GLY A 121 -27.40 -2.03 -7.56
CA GLY A 121 -26.35 -1.04 -7.80
C GLY A 121 -25.90 -0.29 -6.53
N ALA A 122 -26.78 -0.07 -5.56
CA ALA A 122 -26.40 0.52 -4.28
C ALA A 122 -25.33 -0.28 -3.52
N ALA A 123 -25.34 -1.62 -3.62
CA ALA A 123 -24.33 -2.49 -3.01
C ALA A 123 -23.00 -2.51 -3.80
N LEU A 124 -23.05 -2.22 -5.10
CA LEU A 124 -21.87 -2.16 -5.97
C LEU A 124 -21.19 -0.79 -5.97
N ARG A 125 -21.94 0.29 -5.72
CA ARG A 125 -21.46 1.67 -5.82
C ARG A 125 -20.14 1.94 -5.09
N PRO A 126 -19.91 1.48 -3.83
CA PRO A 126 -18.63 1.71 -3.17
C PRO A 126 -17.42 1.11 -3.90
N THR A 127 -17.60 -0.04 -4.57
CA THR A 127 -16.56 -0.69 -5.37
C THR A 127 -16.14 0.22 -6.53
N PHE A 128 -17.10 0.80 -7.23
CA PHE A 128 -16.83 1.65 -8.40
C PHE A 128 -16.27 3.02 -8.00
N VAL A 129 -16.74 3.59 -6.89
CA VAL A 129 -16.11 4.80 -6.31
C VAL A 129 -14.63 4.55 -6.01
N TYR A 130 -14.30 3.43 -5.37
CA TYR A 130 -12.91 3.05 -5.10
C TYR A 130 -12.11 2.86 -6.38
N ARG A 131 -12.62 2.07 -7.33
CA ARG A 131 -11.92 1.76 -8.59
C ARG A 131 -11.58 3.02 -9.39
N HIS A 132 -12.56 3.90 -9.58
CA HIS A 132 -12.38 5.13 -10.35
C HIS A 132 -11.42 6.11 -9.66
N ARG A 133 -11.52 6.27 -8.33
CA ARG A 133 -10.57 7.08 -7.56
C ARG A 133 -9.16 6.51 -7.61
N GLN A 134 -9.03 5.20 -7.41
CA GLN A 134 -7.76 4.50 -7.41
C GLN A 134 -7.04 4.61 -8.77
N LEU A 135 -7.79 4.45 -9.87
CA LEU A 135 -7.30 4.66 -11.24
C LEU A 135 -6.80 6.09 -11.44
N ALA A 136 -7.62 7.09 -11.07
CA ALA A 136 -7.26 8.49 -11.24
C ALA A 136 -6.01 8.88 -10.43
N ASP A 137 -5.93 8.44 -9.18
CA ASP A 137 -4.81 8.75 -8.29
C ASP A 137 -3.51 8.03 -8.72
N ASP A 138 -3.59 6.76 -9.15
CA ASP A 138 -2.41 6.02 -9.66
C ASP A 138 -1.88 6.67 -10.95
N LEU A 139 -2.76 7.00 -11.91
CA LEU A 139 -2.36 7.69 -13.13
C LEU A 139 -1.74 9.06 -12.82
N ALA A 140 -2.35 9.83 -11.91
CA ALA A 140 -1.82 11.12 -11.50
C ALA A 140 -0.40 11.00 -10.93
N ALA A 141 -0.12 10.00 -10.08
CA ALA A 141 1.22 9.74 -9.57
C ALA A 141 2.22 9.41 -10.71
N HIS A 142 1.82 8.62 -11.70
CA HIS A 142 2.67 8.31 -12.86
C HIS A 142 2.95 9.52 -13.74
N ARG A 143 1.95 10.37 -13.99
CA ARG A 143 2.13 11.62 -14.72
C ARG A 143 3.06 12.58 -13.98
N ASP A 144 2.90 12.73 -12.67
CA ASP A 144 3.76 13.60 -11.87
C ASP A 144 5.24 13.13 -11.96
N ALA A 145 5.47 11.81 -11.94
CA ALA A 145 6.81 11.23 -12.16
C ALA A 145 7.34 11.47 -13.58
N ALA A 146 6.50 11.27 -14.61
CA ALA A 146 6.88 11.48 -16.01
C ALA A 146 7.21 12.95 -16.30
N GLN A 147 6.44 13.89 -15.73
CA GLN A 147 6.71 15.33 -15.80
C GLN A 147 8.03 15.72 -15.12
N ALA A 148 8.43 14.98 -14.09
CA ALA A 148 9.75 15.10 -13.47
C ALA A 148 10.87 14.39 -14.25
N GLY A 149 10.59 13.85 -15.44
CA GLY A 149 11.57 13.17 -16.30
C GLY A 149 11.84 11.71 -15.93
N CYS A 150 11.01 11.10 -15.08
CA CYS A 150 11.11 9.68 -14.76
C CYS A 150 10.55 8.83 -15.90
N GLY A 151 11.44 8.15 -16.64
CA GLY A 151 11.06 7.09 -17.57
C GLY A 151 10.83 5.74 -16.87
N PRO A 152 10.57 4.67 -17.64
CA PRO A 152 10.53 3.31 -17.11
C PRO A 152 11.81 2.97 -16.34
N LEU A 153 11.65 2.26 -15.21
CA LEU A 153 12.74 1.86 -14.32
C LEU A 153 12.70 0.35 -14.11
N VAL A 154 13.85 -0.27 -13.87
CA VAL A 154 13.95 -1.61 -13.30
C VAL A 154 14.17 -1.49 -11.78
N VAL A 155 13.16 -1.84 -10.98
CA VAL A 155 13.16 -1.65 -9.53
C VAL A 155 13.26 -2.99 -8.82
N ALA A 156 14.32 -3.19 -8.01
CA ALA A 156 14.42 -4.36 -7.15
C ALA A 156 13.69 -4.13 -5.83
N VAL A 157 12.78 -5.03 -5.45
CA VAL A 157 11.95 -4.89 -4.25
C VAL A 157 12.12 -6.11 -3.34
N THR A 158 12.69 -5.91 -2.15
CA THR A 158 12.60 -6.92 -1.08
C THR A 158 11.27 -6.78 -0.33
N GLY A 159 10.80 -7.84 0.32
CA GLY A 159 9.51 -7.78 1.03
C GLY A 159 8.30 -7.60 0.09
N ALA A 160 8.47 -7.90 -1.20
CA ALA A 160 7.46 -7.72 -2.25
C ALA A 160 6.16 -8.53 -2.03
N SER A 161 6.17 -9.54 -1.15
CA SER A 161 4.98 -10.31 -0.78
C SER A 161 4.21 -9.74 0.42
N GLY A 162 4.75 -8.71 1.09
CA GLY A 162 4.10 -8.05 2.22
C GLY A 162 3.00 -7.09 1.78
N LEU A 163 2.29 -6.50 2.75
CA LEU A 163 1.20 -5.54 2.49
C LEU A 163 1.66 -4.37 1.59
N VAL A 164 2.71 -3.65 2.02
CA VAL A 164 3.25 -2.51 1.26
C VAL A 164 3.94 -2.97 -0.02
N GLY A 165 4.75 -4.02 0.05
CA GLY A 165 5.52 -4.48 -1.11
C GLY A 165 4.68 -5.01 -2.26
N SER A 166 3.58 -5.70 -1.97
CA SER A 166 2.67 -6.20 -3.01
C SER A 166 1.92 -5.06 -3.70
N ALA A 167 1.41 -4.10 -2.92
CA ALA A 167 0.71 -2.93 -3.44
C ALA A 167 1.65 -1.99 -4.21
N LEU A 168 2.87 -1.74 -3.71
CA LEU A 168 3.90 -0.96 -4.40
C LEU A 168 4.30 -1.62 -5.71
N THR A 169 4.51 -2.94 -5.70
CA THR A 169 4.85 -3.68 -6.93
C THR A 169 3.76 -3.50 -7.97
N ALA A 170 2.49 -3.66 -7.58
CA ALA A 170 1.36 -3.50 -8.49
C ALA A 170 1.25 -2.07 -9.06
N MET A 171 1.48 -1.04 -8.22
CA MET A 171 1.50 0.36 -8.65
C MET A 171 2.64 0.63 -9.63
N LEU A 172 3.86 0.15 -9.34
CA LEU A 172 5.01 0.34 -10.23
C LEU A 172 4.81 -0.35 -11.59
N THR A 173 4.31 -1.58 -11.59
CA THR A 173 4.10 -2.33 -12.86
C THR A 173 2.97 -1.75 -13.69
N SER A 174 1.88 -1.25 -13.08
CA SER A 174 0.80 -0.58 -13.82
C SER A 174 1.26 0.78 -14.39
N GLY A 175 2.26 1.40 -13.77
CA GLY A 175 2.99 2.57 -14.30
C GLY A 175 3.93 2.28 -15.46
N GLY A 176 4.18 1.01 -15.80
CA GLY A 176 5.12 0.62 -16.86
C GLY A 176 6.56 0.41 -16.39
N HIS A 177 6.83 0.45 -15.07
CA HIS A 177 8.14 0.02 -14.55
C HIS A 177 8.22 -1.51 -14.50
N ARG A 178 9.44 -2.04 -14.57
CA ARG A 178 9.71 -3.46 -14.33
C ARG A 178 10.11 -3.67 -12.88
N VAL A 179 9.44 -4.59 -12.18
CA VAL A 179 9.77 -4.89 -10.78
C VAL A 179 10.43 -6.26 -10.65
N ILE A 180 11.65 -6.29 -10.11
CA ILE A 180 12.38 -7.52 -9.77
C ILE A 180 12.14 -7.82 -8.29
N ARG A 181 11.36 -8.84 -7.99
CA ARG A 181 11.04 -9.23 -6.61
C ARG A 181 12.19 -10.04 -6.03
N LEU A 182 12.79 -9.54 -4.94
CA LEU A 182 13.84 -10.23 -4.22
C LEU A 182 13.21 -11.16 -3.16
N VAL A 183 13.14 -12.45 -3.47
CA VAL A 183 12.42 -13.47 -2.69
C VAL A 183 13.37 -14.37 -1.90
N ARG A 184 13.00 -14.76 -0.68
CA ARG A 184 13.83 -15.67 0.14
C ARG A 184 13.74 -17.14 -0.28
N GLY A 185 12.64 -17.51 -0.94
CA GLY A 185 12.39 -18.86 -1.44
C GLY A 185 12.91 -19.08 -2.86
N THR A 186 12.45 -20.16 -3.50
CA THR A 186 12.75 -20.45 -4.90
C THR A 186 12.01 -19.45 -5.81
N PRO A 187 12.72 -18.76 -6.73
CA PRO A 187 12.09 -17.90 -7.72
C PRO A 187 11.12 -18.68 -8.61
N ARG A 188 9.96 -18.09 -8.91
CA ARG A 188 8.90 -18.71 -9.71
C ARG A 188 8.80 -18.16 -11.13
N GLY A 189 9.60 -17.15 -11.47
CA GLY A 189 9.56 -16.51 -12.77
C GLY A 189 10.74 -15.56 -13.00
N PRO A 190 10.83 -14.96 -14.20
CA PRO A 190 11.97 -14.15 -14.62
C PRO A 190 12.12 -12.83 -13.85
N ASP A 191 11.04 -12.37 -13.22
CA ASP A 191 11.01 -11.15 -12.39
C ASP A 191 11.07 -11.46 -10.89
N GLU A 192 11.55 -12.65 -10.52
CA GLU A 192 11.93 -13.01 -9.16
C GLU A 192 13.42 -13.38 -9.12
N ARG A 193 14.17 -12.85 -8.15
CA ARG A 193 15.56 -13.26 -7.87
C ARG A 193 15.65 -13.78 -6.45
N ARG A 194 16.39 -14.86 -6.25
CA ARG A 194 16.60 -15.44 -4.92
C ARG A 194 17.51 -14.50 -4.11
N TRP A 195 17.03 -14.06 -2.96
CA TRP A 195 17.75 -13.22 -2.03
C TRP A 195 17.98 -13.98 -0.73
N ASP A 196 19.25 -14.26 -0.44
CA ASP A 196 19.71 -14.67 0.88
C ASP A 196 20.08 -13.41 1.68
N PRO A 197 19.34 -13.07 2.77
CA PRO A 197 19.62 -11.88 3.57
C PRO A 197 21.00 -11.87 4.22
N ALA A 198 21.59 -13.04 4.50
CA ALA A 198 22.90 -13.14 5.12
C ALA A 198 24.04 -13.04 4.10
N ARG A 199 23.81 -13.49 2.86
CA ARG A 199 24.81 -13.55 1.79
C ARG A 199 24.16 -13.29 0.43
N PRO A 200 23.79 -12.02 0.12
CA PRO A 200 23.19 -11.70 -1.17
C PRO A 200 24.16 -12.03 -2.30
N ALA A 201 23.65 -12.58 -3.40
CA ALA A 201 24.47 -12.95 -4.55
C ALA A 201 25.09 -11.70 -5.21
N PRO A 202 26.34 -11.76 -5.71
CA PRO A 202 26.99 -10.60 -6.32
C PRO A 202 26.25 -9.99 -7.53
N ASP A 203 25.47 -10.80 -8.25
CA ASP A 203 24.70 -10.40 -9.43
C ASP A 203 23.23 -10.02 -9.10
N LEU A 204 22.83 -10.02 -7.82
CA LEU A 204 21.44 -9.82 -7.40
C LEU A 204 20.85 -8.50 -7.90
N LEU A 205 21.67 -7.47 -8.04
CA LEU A 205 21.28 -6.12 -8.46
C LEU A 205 21.73 -5.75 -9.89
N LEU A 206 22.23 -6.71 -10.67
CA LEU A 206 22.62 -6.43 -12.06
C LEU A 206 21.41 -5.97 -12.89
N GLY A 207 21.58 -4.86 -13.62
CA GLY A 207 20.55 -4.27 -14.49
C GLY A 207 19.37 -3.63 -13.73
N VAL A 208 19.56 -3.26 -12.46
CA VAL A 208 18.56 -2.60 -11.61
C VAL A 208 18.88 -1.10 -11.53
N ASP A 209 17.89 -0.24 -11.76
CA ASP A 209 18.01 1.22 -11.64
C ASP A 209 17.82 1.71 -10.20
N ALA A 210 17.02 1.00 -9.41
CA ALA A 210 16.64 1.41 -8.07
C ALA A 210 16.35 0.22 -7.14
N VAL A 211 16.62 0.38 -5.84
CA VAL A 211 16.28 -0.61 -4.81
C VAL A 211 15.23 -0.04 -3.86
N VAL A 212 14.21 -0.84 -3.55
CA VAL A 212 13.29 -0.61 -2.43
C VAL A 212 13.41 -1.76 -1.43
N HIS A 213 13.91 -1.45 -0.24
CA HIS A 213 14.12 -2.41 0.84
C HIS A 213 12.99 -2.36 1.87
N LEU A 214 11.98 -3.25 1.74
CA LEU A 214 10.83 -3.36 2.66
C LEU A 214 10.88 -4.59 3.56
N ALA A 215 11.88 -5.46 3.41
CA ALA A 215 11.94 -6.70 4.18
C ALA A 215 12.24 -6.45 5.66
N GLY A 216 11.47 -7.10 6.54
CA GLY A 216 11.70 -7.11 7.98
C GLY A 216 10.72 -8.06 8.66
N ALA A 217 11.12 -8.63 9.81
CA ALA A 217 10.19 -9.42 10.62
C ALA A 217 9.11 -8.51 11.21
N SER A 218 7.89 -9.03 11.40
CA SER A 218 6.83 -8.29 12.08
C SER A 218 7.28 -7.83 13.47
N ILE A 219 7.05 -6.55 13.79
CA ILE A 219 7.28 -6.01 15.14
C ILE A 219 6.21 -6.49 16.14
N ALA A 220 5.03 -6.88 15.64
CA ALA A 220 3.93 -7.33 16.49
C ALA A 220 4.30 -8.60 17.25
N GLY A 221 4.07 -8.59 18.56
CA GLY A 221 4.42 -9.67 19.47
C GLY A 221 4.88 -9.14 20.82
N ARG A 222 5.19 -10.06 21.74
CA ARG A 222 5.77 -9.70 23.04
C ARG A 222 7.27 -9.44 22.89
N PHE A 223 7.76 -8.30 23.39
CA PHE A 223 9.19 -7.98 23.41
C PHE A 223 9.95 -8.82 24.45
N THR A 224 10.10 -10.11 24.18
CA THR A 224 11.09 -10.97 24.85
C THR A 224 12.48 -10.70 24.28
N ALA A 225 13.54 -11.14 24.96
CA ALA A 225 14.91 -11.01 24.45
C ALA A 225 15.07 -11.65 23.06
N ALA A 226 14.49 -12.84 22.84
CA ALA A 226 14.49 -13.52 21.55
C ALA A 226 13.76 -12.73 20.45
N HIS A 227 12.58 -12.17 20.75
CA HIS A 227 11.83 -11.35 19.79
C HIS A 227 12.58 -10.07 19.43
N ARG A 228 13.20 -9.41 20.42
CA ARG A 228 14.04 -8.22 20.19
C ARG A 228 15.26 -8.52 19.32
N SER A 229 15.94 -9.65 19.55
CA SER A 229 17.05 -10.09 18.67
C SER A 229 16.54 -10.32 17.25
N ALA A 230 15.46 -11.09 17.08
CA ALA A 230 14.87 -11.36 15.77
C ALA A 230 14.46 -10.08 15.02
N ILE A 231 13.96 -9.07 15.73
CA ILE A 231 13.65 -7.75 15.16
C ILE A 231 14.91 -7.08 14.59
N ARG A 232 16.01 -7.07 15.36
CA ARG A 232 17.30 -6.48 14.94
C ARG A 232 17.94 -7.28 13.80
N ASP A 233 18.06 -8.59 13.97
CA ASP A 233 18.74 -9.51 13.05
C ASP A 233 18.04 -9.57 11.69
N SER A 234 16.73 -9.34 11.65
CA SER A 234 15.96 -9.27 10.40
C SER A 234 16.06 -7.94 9.65
N ARG A 235 16.69 -6.90 10.23
CA ARG A 235 16.74 -5.55 9.67
C ARG A 235 18.17 -5.08 9.42
N ILE A 236 19.01 -5.05 10.45
CA ILE A 236 20.27 -4.28 10.42
C ILE A 236 21.27 -4.93 9.46
N GLU A 237 21.67 -6.18 9.73
CA GLU A 237 22.66 -6.88 8.91
C GLU A 237 22.17 -7.13 7.47
N PRO A 238 20.93 -7.59 7.22
CA PRO A 238 20.39 -7.68 5.87
C PRO A 238 20.39 -6.37 5.08
N THR A 239 20.04 -5.25 5.73
CA THR A 239 20.09 -3.91 5.11
C THR A 239 21.52 -3.56 4.73
N ARG A 240 22.46 -3.75 5.66
CA ARG A 240 23.89 -3.46 5.44
C ARG A 240 24.44 -4.23 4.25
N ARG A 241 24.20 -5.54 4.19
CA ARG A 241 24.67 -6.40 3.09
C ARG A 241 24.08 -6.01 1.75
N LEU A 242 22.80 -5.66 1.71
CA LEU A 242 22.15 -5.20 0.48
C LEU A 242 22.67 -3.83 0.05
N ALA A 243 22.94 -2.92 1.01
CA ALA A 243 23.52 -1.61 0.75
C ALA A 243 24.97 -1.72 0.24
N GLU A 244 25.78 -2.61 0.81
CA GLU A 244 27.13 -2.94 0.33
C GLU A 244 27.10 -3.43 -1.11
N LEU A 245 26.16 -4.34 -1.42
CA LEU A 245 26.01 -4.83 -2.78
C LEU A 245 25.57 -3.72 -3.75
N ALA A 246 24.65 -2.86 -3.34
CA ALA A 246 24.17 -1.74 -4.15
C ALA A 246 25.27 -0.70 -4.44
N ALA A 247 26.24 -0.56 -3.54
CA ALA A 247 27.36 0.37 -3.68
C ALA A 247 28.39 -0.04 -4.74
N VAL A 248 28.40 -1.31 -5.19
CA VAL A 248 29.42 -1.85 -6.09
C VAL A 248 28.87 -2.02 -7.51
N GLY A 249 29.52 -1.38 -8.50
CA GLY A 249 29.49 -1.76 -9.92
C GLY A 249 28.21 -1.43 -10.71
N GLY A 250 28.18 -0.30 -11.43
CA GLY A 250 27.13 0.02 -12.42
C GLY A 250 25.69 -0.12 -11.91
N GLY A 251 25.53 -0.04 -10.59
CA GLY A 251 24.36 -0.47 -9.84
C GLY A 251 23.23 0.57 -9.80
N PRO A 252 22.27 0.41 -8.88
CA PRO A 252 21.14 1.32 -8.77
C PRO A 252 21.59 2.75 -8.45
N ARG A 253 20.82 3.75 -8.89
CA ARG A 253 21.06 5.17 -8.60
C ARG A 253 20.48 5.61 -7.26
N VAL A 254 19.50 4.86 -6.74
CA VAL A 254 18.77 5.16 -5.51
C VAL A 254 18.53 3.90 -4.68
N PHE A 255 18.68 4.04 -3.37
CA PHE A 255 18.39 3.03 -2.37
C PHE A 255 17.34 3.57 -1.39
N VAL A 256 16.09 3.14 -1.55
CA VAL A 256 14.99 3.50 -0.67
C VAL A 256 14.82 2.41 0.39
N SER A 257 15.11 2.72 1.64
CA SER A 257 14.93 1.79 2.76
C SER A 257 13.65 2.14 3.51
N ALA A 258 12.89 1.12 3.88
CA ALA A 258 11.90 1.29 4.93
C ALA A 258 12.58 1.74 6.22
N SER A 259 11.85 2.50 7.01
CA SER A 259 12.16 2.91 8.38
C SER A 259 10.83 3.05 9.17
N ALA A 260 10.85 3.60 10.37
CA ALA A 260 9.64 3.84 11.16
C ALA A 260 9.73 5.13 11.98
N VAL A 261 8.59 5.74 12.26
CA VAL A 261 8.49 6.85 13.23
C VAL A 261 8.92 6.44 14.65
N GLY A 262 9.08 5.14 14.91
CA GLY A 262 9.71 4.63 16.13
C GLY A 262 11.13 5.19 16.40
N TYR A 263 11.79 5.78 15.40
CA TYR A 263 13.03 6.55 15.56
C TYR A 263 12.94 7.62 16.67
N TYR A 264 11.79 8.29 16.78
CA TYR A 264 11.58 9.39 17.72
C TYR A 264 11.29 8.91 19.15
N GLY A 265 11.24 7.59 19.40
CA GLY A 265 10.84 7.03 20.69
C GLY A 265 9.32 7.02 20.88
N TYR A 266 8.83 6.21 21.80
CA TYR A 266 7.40 5.88 21.87
C TYR A 266 6.52 6.91 22.60
N ASP A 267 7.11 7.86 23.33
CA ASP A 267 6.36 8.80 24.18
C ASP A 267 7.00 10.19 24.11
N CYS A 268 6.44 11.03 23.23
CA CYS A 268 6.93 12.39 22.94
C CYS A 268 5.94 13.48 23.38
N GLY A 269 4.78 13.08 23.89
CA GLY A 269 3.68 13.98 24.25
C GLY A 269 3.31 14.93 23.10
N ASP A 270 3.16 16.21 23.42
CA ASP A 270 2.71 17.24 22.46
C ASP A 270 3.80 17.83 21.57
N THR A 271 5.05 17.37 21.73
CA THR A 271 6.19 17.79 20.92
C THR A 271 5.95 17.43 19.46
N VAL A 272 6.01 18.43 18.58
CA VAL A 272 5.96 18.22 17.14
C VAL A 272 7.30 17.63 16.69
N LEU A 273 7.24 16.50 15.97
CA LEU A 273 8.40 15.79 15.47
C LEU A 273 8.50 15.92 13.95
N THR A 274 9.65 16.35 13.47
CA THR A 274 10.01 16.45 12.04
C THR A 274 11.25 15.60 11.76
N GLU A 275 11.66 15.51 10.49
CA GLU A 275 12.84 14.76 10.08
C GLU A 275 14.14 15.25 10.73
N ASP A 276 14.20 16.53 11.13
CA ASP A 276 15.31 17.16 11.86
C ASP A 276 15.28 16.89 13.38
N SER A 277 14.18 16.32 13.89
CA SER A 277 14.06 16.02 15.31
C SER A 277 15.05 14.93 15.73
N PRO A 278 15.62 15.03 16.94
CA PRO A 278 16.60 14.06 17.40
C PRO A 278 15.96 12.67 17.55
N ARG A 279 16.81 11.65 17.53
CA ARG A 279 16.42 10.30 17.91
C ARG A 279 15.87 10.29 19.33
N GLY A 280 14.78 9.55 19.55
CA GLY A 280 14.25 9.33 20.88
C GLY A 280 15.00 8.27 21.66
N THR A 281 14.35 7.80 22.73
CA THR A 281 14.88 6.75 23.61
C THR A 281 14.06 5.47 23.51
N GLY A 282 14.62 4.37 24.00
CA GLY A 282 13.96 3.07 24.05
C GLY A 282 14.38 2.14 22.91
N PHE A 283 14.02 0.87 23.08
CA PHE A 283 14.47 -0.21 22.21
C PHE A 283 14.15 0.05 20.74
N LEU A 284 12.92 0.44 20.40
CA LEU A 284 12.55 0.70 19.01
C LEU A 284 13.33 1.88 18.40
N ALA A 285 13.63 2.92 19.18
CA ALA A 285 14.42 4.05 18.69
C ALA A 285 15.86 3.63 18.36
N ASP A 286 16.47 2.77 19.20
CA ASP A 286 17.79 2.20 18.93
C ASP A 286 17.77 1.32 17.66
N VAL A 287 16.78 0.42 17.53
CA VAL A 287 16.66 -0.45 16.36
C VAL A 287 16.50 0.36 15.07
N VAL A 288 15.66 1.39 15.07
CA VAL A 288 15.42 2.19 13.86
C VAL A 288 16.67 3.00 13.49
N ALA A 289 17.37 3.57 14.46
CA ALA A 289 18.61 4.30 14.17
C ALA A 289 19.71 3.39 13.62
N ASP A 290 19.90 2.20 14.20
CA ASP A 290 20.86 1.22 13.68
C ASP A 290 20.46 0.73 12.28
N TRP A 291 19.15 0.58 12.03
CA TRP A 291 18.62 0.19 10.72
C TRP A 291 18.86 1.25 9.66
N GLU A 292 18.61 2.53 9.97
CA GLU A 292 18.93 3.65 9.07
C GLU A 292 20.43 3.74 8.82
N ALA A 293 21.26 3.61 9.86
CA ALA A 293 22.73 3.63 9.74
C ALA A 293 23.27 2.49 8.88
N ALA A 294 22.60 1.33 8.84
CA ALA A 294 22.99 0.20 8.00
C ALA A 294 22.94 0.51 6.49
N THR A 295 22.28 1.60 6.07
CA THR A 295 22.26 2.04 4.66
C THR A 295 23.51 2.82 4.25
N ALA A 296 24.40 3.18 5.19
CA ALA A 296 25.59 3.99 4.94
C ALA A 296 26.49 3.48 3.79
N PRO A 297 26.69 2.17 3.57
CA PRO A 297 27.48 1.71 2.43
C PRO A 297 26.93 2.17 1.07
N ALA A 298 25.60 2.20 0.89
CA ALA A 298 24.99 2.69 -0.34
C ALA A 298 25.27 4.19 -0.55
N ALA A 299 25.12 5.00 0.50
CA ALA A 299 25.45 6.42 0.44
C ALA A 299 26.94 6.65 0.13
N ALA A 300 27.84 5.88 0.75
CA ALA A 300 29.28 5.94 0.48
C ALA A 300 29.64 5.52 -0.96
N GLY A 301 28.82 4.65 -1.57
CA GLY A 301 28.89 4.30 -2.99
C GLY A 301 28.33 5.36 -3.95
N GLY A 302 27.88 6.51 -3.44
CA GLY A 302 27.33 7.62 -4.24
C GLY A 302 25.84 7.49 -4.57
N LEU A 303 25.12 6.51 -3.98
CA LEU A 303 23.69 6.37 -4.20
C LEU A 303 22.91 7.39 -3.38
N ARG A 304 21.81 7.90 -3.94
CA ARG A 304 20.83 8.63 -3.15
C ARG A 304 20.13 7.64 -2.22
N VAL A 305 20.21 7.87 -0.92
CA VAL A 305 19.55 7.04 0.10
C VAL A 305 18.34 7.77 0.66
N VAL A 306 17.21 7.09 0.74
CA VAL A 306 15.98 7.61 1.38
C VAL A 306 15.53 6.63 2.45
N ALA A 307 15.40 7.09 3.69
CA ALA A 307 14.89 6.31 4.81
C ALA A 307 13.44 6.72 5.12
N VAL A 308 12.49 5.85 4.75
CA VAL A 308 11.05 6.16 4.83
C VAL A 308 10.50 5.83 6.22
N ARG A 309 10.51 6.81 7.13
CA ARG A 309 9.99 6.72 8.51
C ARG A 309 8.47 6.63 8.50
N THR A 310 7.97 5.39 8.40
CA THR A 310 6.55 5.11 8.19
C THR A 310 5.75 5.23 9.49
N GLY A 311 4.59 5.90 9.44
CA GLY A 311 3.59 5.93 10.51
C GLY A 311 2.72 4.68 10.59
N ILE A 312 1.60 4.75 11.30
CA ILE A 312 0.63 3.66 11.39
C ILE A 312 -0.18 3.57 10.09
N VAL A 313 0.16 2.57 9.26
CA VAL A 313 -0.47 2.35 7.96
C VAL A 313 -1.94 1.93 8.10
N GLN A 314 -2.83 2.68 7.46
CA GLN A 314 -4.26 2.41 7.37
C GLN A 314 -4.57 1.59 6.12
N SER A 315 -4.90 0.31 6.33
CA SER A 315 -5.34 -0.59 5.26
C SER A 315 -6.32 -1.62 5.78
N SER A 316 -7.40 -1.90 5.05
CA SER A 316 -8.33 -2.97 5.44
C SER A 316 -7.79 -4.38 5.15
N ALA A 317 -6.77 -4.49 4.28
CA ALA A 317 -6.11 -5.75 3.93
C ALA A 317 -5.03 -6.18 4.96
N GLY A 318 -4.60 -5.29 5.86
CA GLY A 318 -3.55 -5.61 6.83
C GLY A 318 -3.39 -4.56 7.94
N GLY A 319 -2.24 -4.59 8.63
CA GLY A 319 -1.94 -3.63 9.69
C GLY A 319 -2.93 -3.64 10.86
N THR A 320 -2.97 -2.54 11.60
CA THR A 320 -3.82 -2.36 12.79
C THR A 320 -5.30 -2.23 12.44
N LEU A 321 -5.63 -1.60 11.30
CA LEU A 321 -7.02 -1.42 10.88
C LEU A 321 -7.73 -2.76 10.62
N ARG A 322 -7.05 -3.76 10.04
CA ARG A 322 -7.60 -5.12 9.90
C ARG A 322 -7.98 -5.74 11.25
N LEU A 323 -7.25 -5.44 12.32
CA LEU A 323 -7.55 -5.91 13.68
C LEU A 323 -8.71 -5.15 14.31
N PHE A 324 -8.78 -3.82 14.11
CA PHE A 324 -9.82 -2.97 14.69
C PHE A 324 -11.17 -3.10 13.99
N ARG A 325 -11.18 -3.28 12.67
CA ARG A 325 -12.41 -3.36 11.85
C ARG A 325 -13.50 -4.28 12.43
N PRO A 326 -13.25 -5.56 12.77
CA PRO A 326 -14.31 -6.42 13.30
C PRO A 326 -14.87 -5.94 14.65
N LEU A 327 -14.02 -5.38 15.52
CA LEU A 327 -14.44 -4.87 16.83
C LEU A 327 -15.36 -3.65 16.68
N PHE A 328 -14.96 -2.70 15.84
CA PHE A 328 -15.77 -1.51 15.56
C PHE A 328 -17.05 -1.86 14.80
N ALA A 329 -17.00 -2.79 13.85
CA ALA A 329 -18.19 -3.24 13.11
C ALA A 329 -19.25 -3.89 14.04
N ALA A 330 -18.81 -4.55 15.11
CA ALA A 330 -19.66 -5.12 16.15
C ALA A 330 -20.11 -4.10 17.23
N GLY A 331 -19.71 -2.83 17.14
CA GLY A 331 -20.02 -1.81 18.17
C GLY A 331 -19.22 -1.99 19.46
N LEU A 332 -18.15 -2.79 19.44
CA LEU A 332 -17.24 -3.05 20.56
C LEU A 332 -15.94 -2.22 20.46
N GLY A 333 -15.88 -1.31 19.49
CA GLY A 333 -14.78 -0.38 19.32
C GLY A 333 -14.78 0.71 20.39
N GLY A 334 -13.59 1.24 20.70
CA GLY A 334 -13.45 2.26 21.72
C GLY A 334 -12.06 2.88 21.77
N ARG A 335 -11.94 3.95 22.55
CA ARG A 335 -10.67 4.63 22.78
C ARG A 335 -9.70 3.73 23.56
N LEU A 336 -8.42 3.84 23.24
CA LEU A 336 -7.33 3.17 23.96
C LEU A 336 -6.83 4.09 25.07
N GLY A 337 -6.81 3.59 26.31
CA GLY A 337 -6.27 4.31 27.46
C GLY A 337 -6.94 5.67 27.68
N SER A 338 -6.12 6.73 27.79
CA SER A 338 -6.63 8.11 27.96
C SER A 338 -7.34 8.63 26.71
N GLY A 339 -6.98 8.14 25.53
CA GLY A 339 -7.41 8.67 24.23
C GLY A 339 -6.65 9.92 23.79
N ARG A 340 -5.69 10.42 24.59
CA ARG A 340 -4.91 11.62 24.31
C ARG A 340 -3.60 11.34 23.58
N GLN A 341 -3.17 10.11 23.44
CA GLN A 341 -1.97 9.79 22.68
C GLN A 341 -2.15 10.17 21.21
N TRP A 342 -1.14 10.82 20.63
CA TRP A 342 -1.07 11.14 19.22
C TRP A 342 -0.80 9.89 18.39
N LEU A 343 -1.58 9.77 17.33
CA LEU A 343 -1.49 8.71 16.35
C LEU A 343 -1.03 9.34 15.02
N SER A 344 0.24 9.12 14.70
CA SER A 344 0.80 9.46 13.39
C SER A 344 0.50 8.31 12.42
N TRP A 345 -0.45 8.53 11.52
CA TRP A 345 -0.96 7.52 10.58
C TRP A 345 -0.63 7.87 9.14
N ILE A 346 -0.79 6.94 8.21
CA ILE A 346 -0.76 7.21 6.77
C ILE A 346 -1.69 6.24 6.04
N GLY A 347 -2.38 6.68 5.00
CA GLY A 347 -3.10 5.78 4.10
C GLY A 347 -2.13 4.84 3.37
N LEU A 348 -2.55 3.61 3.04
CA LEU A 348 -1.68 2.71 2.27
C LEU A 348 -1.26 3.36 0.95
N ASP A 349 -2.19 3.94 0.19
CA ASP A 349 -1.89 4.53 -1.11
C ASP A 349 -0.98 5.77 -1.03
N ASP A 350 -1.16 6.63 -0.01
CA ASP A 350 -0.23 7.73 0.29
C ASP A 350 1.19 7.21 0.58
N LEU A 351 1.31 6.10 1.33
CA LEU A 351 2.61 5.50 1.58
C LEU A 351 3.26 4.98 0.28
N LEU A 352 2.48 4.41 -0.64
CA LEU A 352 3.01 3.99 -1.94
C LEU A 352 3.50 5.18 -2.76
N ASP A 353 2.76 6.30 -2.75
CA ASP A 353 3.19 7.54 -3.41
C ASP A 353 4.50 8.07 -2.83
N VAL A 354 4.73 7.95 -1.51
CA VAL A 354 6.01 8.33 -0.90
C VAL A 354 7.15 7.42 -1.39
N TYR A 355 6.97 6.10 -1.38
CA TYR A 355 7.98 5.18 -1.91
C TYR A 355 8.26 5.41 -3.39
N TYR A 356 7.20 5.63 -4.18
CA TYR A 356 7.34 5.87 -5.61
C TYR A 356 8.03 7.20 -5.89
N ARG A 357 7.64 8.28 -5.20
CA ARG A 357 8.30 9.58 -5.28
C ARG A 357 9.77 9.50 -4.90
N ALA A 358 10.11 8.74 -3.86
CA ALA A 358 11.51 8.53 -3.47
C ALA A 358 12.36 7.90 -4.59
N LEU A 359 11.78 7.22 -5.57
CA LEU A 359 12.51 6.68 -6.72
C LEU A 359 12.96 7.76 -7.70
N TRP A 360 12.18 8.82 -7.90
CA TRP A 360 12.40 9.79 -8.97
C TRP A 360 12.68 11.22 -8.52
N ASP A 361 12.25 11.61 -7.31
CA ASP A 361 12.51 12.94 -6.80
C ASP A 361 13.95 13.05 -6.28
N GLY A 362 14.81 13.69 -7.08
CA GLY A 362 16.22 13.92 -6.73
C GLY A 362 16.43 14.74 -5.47
N ASN A 363 15.42 15.49 -5.01
CA ASN A 363 15.50 16.31 -3.81
C ASN A 363 15.16 15.53 -2.53
N LEU A 364 14.60 14.32 -2.64
CA LEU A 364 14.35 13.46 -1.49
C LEU A 364 15.60 12.62 -1.19
N ALA A 365 16.27 12.94 -0.08
CA ALA A 365 17.42 12.21 0.44
C ALA A 365 17.39 12.23 1.99
N GLY A 366 17.98 11.22 2.61
CA GLY A 366 17.97 11.07 4.07
C GLY A 366 16.61 10.62 4.62
N PRO A 367 16.27 10.98 5.86
CA PRO A 367 15.01 10.59 6.47
C PRO A 367 13.82 11.32 5.83
N VAL A 368 12.71 10.61 5.64
CA VAL A 368 11.43 11.15 5.16
C VAL A 368 10.31 10.58 6.03
N ASN A 369 9.55 11.45 6.71
CA ASN A 369 8.40 11.02 7.49
C ASN A 369 7.23 10.70 6.56
N ALA A 370 6.93 9.41 6.40
CA ALA A 370 5.75 8.94 5.67
C ALA A 370 4.56 8.86 6.63
N VAL A 371 4.01 10.02 6.94
CA VAL A 371 2.81 10.24 7.74
C VAL A 371 1.87 11.20 7.00
N ALA A 372 0.57 11.08 7.23
CA ALA A 372 -0.41 12.04 6.77
C ALA A 372 -0.15 13.42 7.41
N PRO A 373 -0.55 14.53 6.75
CA PRO A 373 -0.27 15.88 7.24
C PRO A 373 -0.99 16.23 8.55
N GLU A 374 -2.07 15.51 8.87
CA GLU A 374 -2.90 15.75 10.05
C GLU A 374 -2.81 14.55 11.03
N PRO A 375 -1.85 14.56 11.97
CA PRO A 375 -1.85 13.57 13.06
C PRO A 375 -3.08 13.81 13.95
N VAL A 376 -3.66 12.73 14.47
CA VAL A 376 -4.89 12.79 15.26
C VAL A 376 -4.68 12.20 16.64
N ARG A 377 -5.50 12.60 17.61
CA ARG A 377 -5.55 11.91 18.91
C ARG A 377 -6.26 10.57 18.74
N ASN A 378 -5.94 9.60 19.60
CA ASN A 378 -6.63 8.31 19.59
C ASN A 378 -8.17 8.44 19.77
N ALA A 379 -8.64 9.40 20.56
CA ALA A 379 -10.07 9.68 20.70
C ALA A 379 -10.71 10.12 19.38
N ASP A 380 -10.00 10.93 18.59
CA ASP A 380 -10.48 11.42 17.30
C ASP A 380 -10.43 10.31 16.24
N TYR A 381 -9.36 9.52 16.21
CA TYR A 381 -9.29 8.32 15.38
C TYR A 381 -10.44 7.34 15.68
N THR A 382 -10.74 7.12 16.97
CA THR A 382 -11.84 6.25 17.41
C THR A 382 -13.18 6.79 16.90
N ARG A 383 -13.41 8.10 17.01
CA ARG A 383 -14.64 8.75 16.52
C ARG A 383 -14.75 8.65 15.00
N ALA A 384 -13.66 8.87 14.27
CA ALA A 384 -13.60 8.76 12.82
C ALA A 384 -13.96 7.34 12.35
N LEU A 385 -13.31 6.32 12.92
CA LEU A 385 -13.56 4.92 12.55
C LEU A 385 -15.00 4.47 12.88
N ALA A 386 -15.51 4.88 14.04
CA ALA A 386 -16.89 4.62 14.44
C ALA A 386 -17.90 5.30 13.50
N GLY A 387 -17.65 6.57 13.15
CA GLY A 387 -18.46 7.35 12.23
C GLY A 387 -18.52 6.74 10.82
N VAL A 388 -17.35 6.36 10.27
CA VAL A 388 -17.23 5.70 8.95
C VAL A 388 -18.01 4.38 8.91
N LEU A 389 -17.94 3.58 9.98
CA LEU A 389 -18.65 2.30 10.06
C LEU A 389 -20.12 2.44 10.49
N HIS A 390 -20.59 3.65 10.80
CA HIS A 390 -21.91 3.92 11.37
C HIS A 390 -22.22 3.07 12.61
N ARG A 391 -21.25 2.96 13.52
CA ARG A 391 -21.35 2.20 14.78
C ARG A 391 -21.02 3.08 15.99
N PRO A 392 -21.64 2.84 17.16
CA PRO A 392 -21.25 3.54 18.38
C PRO A 392 -19.84 3.09 18.83
N ALA A 393 -19.09 4.00 19.45
CA ALA A 393 -17.80 3.71 20.10
C ALA A 393 -17.69 4.42 21.45
N LEU A 394 -18.67 4.15 22.33
CA LEU A 394 -18.86 4.87 23.59
C LEU A 394 -18.09 4.26 24.76
N LEU A 395 -17.78 2.96 24.69
CA LEU A 395 -17.09 2.26 25.76
C LEU A 395 -15.58 2.30 25.55
N PRO A 396 -14.77 2.73 26.54
CA PRO A 396 -13.32 2.63 26.45
C PRO A 396 -12.90 1.16 26.36
N VAL A 397 -11.90 0.86 25.52
CA VAL A 397 -11.37 -0.51 25.42
C VAL A 397 -10.63 -0.82 26.72
N PRO A 398 -10.92 -1.94 27.41
CA PRO A 398 -10.18 -2.34 28.59
C PRO A 398 -8.68 -2.47 28.29
N SER A 399 -7.83 -1.83 29.09
CA SER A 399 -6.35 -1.81 28.93
C SER A 399 -5.70 -3.20 28.97
N LEU A 400 -6.45 -4.23 29.39
CA LEU A 400 -6.03 -5.62 29.42
C LEU A 400 -5.78 -6.20 28.01
N GLY A 401 -6.54 -5.80 26.98
CA GLY A 401 -6.47 -6.40 25.64
C GLY A 401 -5.09 -6.28 24.98
N PRO A 402 -4.56 -5.06 24.79
CA PRO A 402 -3.22 -4.86 24.22
C PRO A 402 -2.10 -5.51 25.03
N ARG A 403 -2.19 -5.49 26.37
CA ARG A 403 -1.19 -6.10 27.27
C ARG A 403 -1.17 -7.62 27.16
N VAL A 404 -2.32 -8.27 26.95
CA VAL A 404 -2.39 -9.72 26.73
C VAL A 404 -1.74 -10.10 25.40
N LEU A 405 -2.00 -9.34 24.33
CA LEU A 405 -1.49 -9.61 22.98
C LEU A 405 -0.01 -9.25 22.80
N LEU A 406 0.41 -8.08 23.27
CA LEU A 406 1.73 -7.47 22.99
C LEU A 406 2.66 -7.47 24.22
N GLY A 407 2.17 -7.89 25.39
CA GLY A 407 2.88 -7.70 26.66
C GLY A 407 2.85 -6.22 27.11
N ALA A 408 3.35 -5.94 28.31
CA ALA A 408 3.35 -4.58 28.86
C ALA A 408 4.20 -3.60 28.02
N GLN A 409 5.38 -4.03 27.58
CA GLN A 409 6.27 -3.20 26.76
C GLN A 409 5.72 -2.97 25.35
N GLY A 410 5.18 -4.00 24.68
CA GLY A 410 4.59 -3.83 23.35
C GLY A 410 3.28 -3.03 23.38
N ALA A 411 2.50 -3.13 24.46
CA ALA A 411 1.37 -2.24 24.67
C ALA A 411 1.83 -0.78 24.79
N ARG A 412 2.86 -0.49 25.58
CA ARG A 412 3.38 0.87 25.77
C ARG A 412 4.04 1.44 24.50
N GLU A 413 4.91 0.66 23.86
CA GLU A 413 5.75 1.12 22.75
C GLU A 413 5.04 1.10 21.39
N LEU A 414 3.94 0.36 21.23
CA LEU A 414 3.20 0.27 19.96
C LEU A 414 1.74 0.70 20.07
N ALA A 415 1.00 0.23 21.08
CA ALA A 415 -0.43 0.50 21.17
C ALA A 415 -0.76 1.83 21.87
N GLU A 416 0.08 2.23 22.83
CA GLU A 416 -0.02 3.48 23.59
C GLU A 416 1.05 4.50 23.16
N ALA A 417 1.73 4.26 22.02
CA ALA A 417 2.69 5.20 21.49
C ALA A 417 2.05 6.58 21.27
N ASP A 418 2.76 7.64 21.65
CA ASP A 418 2.34 9.03 21.62
C ASP A 418 3.36 9.84 20.82
N GLN A 419 3.09 9.98 19.52
CA GLN A 419 4.00 10.62 18.58
C GLN A 419 3.22 11.57 17.66
N ARG A 420 3.54 12.87 17.74
CA ARG A 420 2.98 13.91 16.88
C ARG A 420 3.96 14.25 15.74
N VAL A 421 4.04 13.36 14.76
CA VAL A 421 4.97 13.47 13.64
C VAL A 421 4.33 14.23 12.49
N LEU A 422 5.08 15.15 11.88
CA LEU A 422 4.70 15.87 10.67
C LEU A 422 5.61 15.48 9.49
N PRO A 423 5.06 15.45 8.27
CA PRO A 423 5.80 15.10 7.06
C PRO A 423 6.49 16.34 6.48
N ALA A 424 7.40 16.98 7.22
CA ALA A 424 7.93 18.30 6.86
C ALA A 424 8.71 18.28 5.53
N THR A 425 9.47 17.21 5.28
CA THR A 425 10.21 17.05 4.00
C THR A 425 9.25 16.88 2.82
N LEU A 426 8.20 16.08 2.97
CA LEU A 426 7.18 15.90 1.91
C LEU A 426 6.38 17.19 1.68
N ALA A 427 6.04 17.92 2.75
CA ALA A 427 5.35 19.20 2.66
C ALA A 427 6.20 20.25 1.94
N ALA A 428 7.49 20.37 2.27
CA ALA A 428 8.43 21.25 1.58
C ALA A 428 8.59 20.89 0.10
N ALA A 429 8.51 19.60 -0.22
CA ALA A 429 8.55 19.11 -1.60
C ALA A 429 7.20 19.24 -2.34
N GLY A 430 6.14 19.78 -1.72
CA GLY A 430 4.83 19.92 -2.34
C GLY A 430 4.14 18.58 -2.64
N HIS A 431 4.34 17.58 -1.78
CA HIS A 431 3.70 16.27 -1.93
C HIS A 431 2.17 16.35 -1.81
N ARG A 432 1.47 15.82 -2.81
CA ARG A 432 0.02 15.66 -2.78
C ARG A 432 -0.34 14.37 -2.04
N PHE A 433 -0.99 14.50 -0.90
CA PHE A 433 -1.61 13.38 -0.20
C PHE A 433 -2.99 13.07 -0.83
N ARG A 434 -3.22 11.81 -1.20
CA ARG A 434 -4.53 11.29 -1.64
C ARG A 434 -5.57 11.40 -0.54
N HIS A 435 -5.16 11.20 0.72
CA HIS A 435 -6.02 11.28 1.89
C HIS A 435 -5.36 12.10 3.02
N PRO A 436 -5.57 13.43 3.06
CA PRO A 436 -5.00 14.27 4.13
C PRO A 436 -5.66 14.03 5.49
N THR A 437 -6.93 13.62 5.51
CA THR A 437 -7.72 13.39 6.74
C THR A 437 -7.93 11.90 7.01
N VAL A 438 -8.00 11.53 8.29
CA VAL A 438 -8.13 10.13 8.71
C VAL A 438 -9.48 9.55 8.30
N GLU A 439 -10.54 10.35 8.36
CA GLU A 439 -11.89 10.01 7.89
C GLU A 439 -11.87 9.64 6.41
N GLY A 440 -11.18 10.44 5.58
CA GLY A 440 -11.07 10.20 4.14
C GLY A 440 -10.35 8.89 3.83
N ALA A 441 -9.23 8.63 4.52
CA ALA A 441 -8.47 7.39 4.35
C ALA A 441 -9.26 6.16 4.80
N LEU A 442 -9.93 6.23 5.96
CA LEU A 442 -10.76 5.15 6.48
C LEU A 442 -11.96 4.88 5.59
N ALA A 443 -12.64 5.92 5.10
CA ALA A 443 -13.78 5.79 4.19
C ALA A 443 -13.37 5.12 2.87
N HIS A 444 -12.21 5.48 2.31
CA HIS A 444 -11.64 4.82 1.13
C HIS A 444 -11.31 3.35 1.40
N GLN A 445 -10.62 3.05 2.50
CA GLN A 445 -10.20 1.68 2.82
C GLN A 445 -11.35 0.76 3.25
N LEU A 446 -12.49 1.29 3.66
CA LEU A 446 -13.64 0.52 4.17
C LEU A 446 -14.87 0.54 3.25
N GLY A 447 -14.82 1.24 2.11
CA GLY A 447 -15.93 1.28 1.15
C GLY A 447 -17.08 2.20 1.58
N HIS A 448 -16.78 3.31 2.22
CA HIS A 448 -17.74 4.32 2.68
C HIS A 448 -17.46 5.72 2.11
N GLY A 449 -16.54 5.84 1.15
CA GLY A 449 -16.24 7.10 0.46
C GLY A 449 -17.42 7.57 -0.40
N ALA A 450 -17.65 8.88 -0.42
CA ALA A 450 -18.52 9.50 -1.41
C ALA A 450 -17.85 9.45 -2.80
N ALA A 451 -18.66 9.40 -3.86
CA ALA A 451 -18.16 9.64 -5.20
C ALA A 451 -17.58 11.07 -5.25
N ALA A 452 -16.42 11.24 -5.89
CA ALA A 452 -16.01 12.58 -6.31
C ALA A 452 -17.09 13.12 -7.27
N ALA A 453 -17.52 14.36 -7.04
CA ALA A 453 -18.58 15.01 -7.81
C ALA A 453 -18.13 15.31 -9.25
#